data_AF-A0A2D9P8C3-F1
#
_entry.id   AF-A0A2D9P8C3-F1
#
_cell.length_a   1.000
_cell.length_b   1.000
_cell.length_c   1.000
_cell.angle_alpha   90.00
_cell.angle_beta   90.00
_cell.angle_gamma   90.00
#
_symmetry.space_group_name_H-M   'P 1'
#
loop_
_entity.id
_entity.type
_entity.pdbx_description
1 polymer ?
#
loop_
_entity_poly.entity_id
_entity_poly.type
_entity_poly.pdbx_seq_one_letter_code
_entity_poly.pdbx_strand_id
1 'polypeptide(L)'
;MFIINIAYSGCGGCQINNKVKPTFESSAFVNQKPKSGKIDGFVVASCNKCNFGNFKNKKCSMAISIDKNVYEVKGHTHDHRKAHNDDGICNALRIAHVSGNIKGNNFIAEKFTLMDRPK
;
A
#
# COMPACT_ATOMS: atom_id res chain seq x y z
N MET A 1 7.81 -5.03 -53.26
CA MET A 1 6.62 -4.40 -52.65
C MET A 1 5.98 -5.44 -51.74
N PHE A 2 6.37 -5.49 -50.47
CA PHE A 2 5.85 -6.46 -49.49
C PHE A 2 4.75 -5.78 -48.66
N ILE A 3 3.52 -6.25 -48.77
CA ILE A 3 2.39 -5.78 -47.98
C ILE A 3 2.35 -6.61 -46.70
N ILE A 4 2.68 -5.98 -45.57
CA ILE A 4 2.59 -6.60 -44.25
C ILE A 4 1.17 -6.32 -43.72
N ASN A 5 0.35 -7.35 -43.61
CA ASN A 5 -0.95 -7.27 -42.95
C ASN A 5 -0.73 -7.26 -41.44
N ILE A 6 -0.89 -6.09 -40.80
CA ILE A 6 -0.82 -5.95 -39.35
C ILE A 6 -2.23 -6.20 -38.81
N ALA A 7 -2.49 -7.40 -38.28
CA ALA A 7 -3.71 -7.69 -37.56
C ALA A 7 -3.63 -7.03 -36.16
N TYR A 8 -4.34 -5.91 -35.97
CA TYR A 8 -4.51 -5.29 -34.66
C TYR A 8 -5.58 -6.05 -33.87
N SER A 9 -5.16 -6.99 -33.04
CA SER A 9 -6.03 -7.55 -31.99
C SER A 9 -6.11 -6.55 -30.83
N GLY A 10 -7.05 -5.61 -30.91
CA GLY A 10 -7.39 -4.74 -29.79
C GLY A 10 -8.17 -5.53 -28.74
N CYS A 11 -7.72 -5.53 -27.48
CA CYS A 11 -8.50 -6.05 -26.36
C CYS A 11 -9.77 -5.20 -26.24
N GLY A 12 -10.95 -5.80 -26.45
CA GLY A 12 -12.24 -5.12 -26.33
C GLY A 12 -12.36 -4.44 -24.96
N GLY A 13 -12.49 -3.11 -24.96
CA GLY A 13 -12.50 -2.32 -23.72
C GLY A 13 -13.75 -2.60 -22.88
N CYS A 14 -13.55 -2.97 -21.60
CA CYS A 14 -14.64 -2.98 -20.62
C CYS A 14 -15.03 -1.52 -20.28
N GLN A 15 -16.23 -1.10 -20.69
CA GLN A 15 -16.81 0.17 -20.25
C GLN A 15 -17.48 0.01 -18.88
N ILE A 16 -16.69 0.03 -17.81
CA ILE A 16 -17.20 0.11 -16.44
C ILE A 16 -17.26 1.58 -16.02
N ASN A 17 -18.38 2.21 -16.35
CA ASN A 17 -18.82 3.44 -15.72
C ASN A 17 -19.57 3.01 -14.45
N ASN A 18 -18.92 3.11 -13.29
CA ASN A 18 -19.65 3.09 -12.03
C ASN A 18 -19.13 4.22 -11.15
N LYS A 19 -19.94 5.27 -10.97
CA LYS A 19 -19.71 6.29 -9.96
C LYS A 19 -20.04 5.69 -8.59
N VAL A 20 -19.17 4.80 -8.11
CA VAL A 20 -19.27 4.24 -6.76
C VAL A 20 -18.94 5.38 -5.81
N LYS A 21 -19.93 5.86 -5.05
CA LYS A 21 -19.66 6.66 -3.85
C LYS A 21 -18.88 5.75 -2.89
N PRO A 22 -17.67 6.12 -2.44
CA PRO A 22 -16.90 5.27 -1.54
C PRO A 22 -17.67 5.13 -0.22
N THR A 23 -18.24 3.95 -0.01
CA THR A 23 -18.72 3.49 1.29
C THR A 23 -17.49 3.30 2.18
N PHE A 24 -17.64 3.60 3.48
CA PHE A 24 -16.57 3.84 4.47
C PHE A 24 -15.70 2.63 4.87
N GLU A 25 -15.67 1.57 4.07
CA GLU A 25 -14.69 0.49 4.15
C GLU A 25 -14.38 0.12 2.69
N SER A 26 -13.45 0.85 2.10
CA SER A 26 -13.06 0.65 0.70
C SER A 26 -12.20 -0.60 0.57
N SER A 27 -12.73 -1.65 -0.07
CA SER A 27 -11.98 -2.86 -0.44
C SER A 27 -10.93 -2.64 -1.55
N ALA A 28 -10.70 -1.38 -1.95
CA ALA A 28 -9.76 -1.04 -3.00
C ALA A 28 -8.31 -1.04 -2.51
N PHE A 29 -7.40 -1.43 -3.41
CA PHE A 29 -5.98 -1.21 -3.21
C PHE A 29 -5.63 0.24 -3.57
N VAL A 30 -5.06 0.97 -2.62
CA VAL A 30 -4.80 2.40 -2.73
C VAL A 30 -3.50 2.61 -3.51
N ASN A 31 -3.65 2.75 -4.82
CA ASN A 31 -2.54 2.96 -5.74
C ASN A 31 -2.10 4.43 -5.86
N GLN A 32 -2.88 5.38 -5.37
CA GLN A 32 -2.56 6.81 -5.44
C GLN A 32 -3.06 7.54 -4.19
N LYS A 33 -2.30 8.52 -3.72
CA LYS A 33 -2.72 9.38 -2.62
C LYS A 33 -3.88 10.30 -3.09
N PRO A 34 -5.06 10.27 -2.44
CA PRO A 34 -6.13 11.21 -2.72
C PRO A 34 -5.77 12.61 -2.25
N LYS A 35 -6.32 13.63 -2.91
CA LYS A 35 -6.10 15.04 -2.57
C LYS A 35 -6.49 15.38 -1.12
N SER A 36 -7.49 14.69 -0.57
CA SER A 36 -7.92 14.84 0.82
C SER A 36 -6.89 14.32 1.84
N GLY A 37 -5.92 13.50 1.42
CA GLY A 37 -4.98 12.81 2.30
C GLY A 37 -5.58 11.65 3.10
N LYS A 38 -6.91 11.54 3.16
CA LYS A 38 -7.63 10.45 3.84
C LYS A 38 -7.47 9.15 3.07
N ILE A 39 -6.94 8.13 3.73
CA ILE A 39 -6.76 6.78 3.19
C ILE A 39 -7.71 5.85 3.90
N ASP A 40 -8.38 5.00 3.15
CA ASP A 40 -9.12 3.84 3.63
C ASP A 40 -9.01 2.75 2.56
N GLY A 41 -8.38 1.62 2.90
CA GLY A 41 -8.20 0.49 2.00
C GLY A 41 -6.85 -0.23 2.13
N PHE A 42 -6.54 -1.06 1.13
CA PHE A 42 -5.33 -1.90 1.14
C PHE A 42 -4.09 -1.15 0.63
N VAL A 43 -2.97 -1.33 1.31
CA VAL A 43 -1.66 -0.73 0.97
C VAL A 43 -0.53 -1.73 1.17
N VAL A 44 0.62 -1.46 0.56
CA VAL A 44 1.87 -2.16 0.93
C VAL A 44 2.36 -1.59 2.25
N ALA A 45 2.75 -2.45 3.19
CA ALA A 45 3.33 -2.09 4.47
C ALA A 45 4.57 -2.93 4.78
N SER A 46 5.57 -2.31 5.40
CA SER A 46 6.82 -2.99 5.78
C SER A 46 7.64 -2.17 6.81
N CYS A 47 8.77 -2.68 7.28
CA CYS A 47 9.72 -1.89 8.08
C CYS A 47 10.36 -0.82 7.18
N ASN A 48 10.20 0.43 7.58
CA ASN A 48 10.70 1.64 6.93
C ASN A 48 12.22 1.61 6.70
N LYS A 49 12.95 1.04 7.66
CA LYS A 49 14.41 0.91 7.57
C LYS A 49 14.83 -0.25 6.67
N CYS A 50 14.32 -1.45 6.93
CA CYS A 50 14.81 -2.68 6.28
C CYS A 50 14.40 -2.75 4.80
N ASN A 51 13.13 -2.45 4.50
CA ASN A 51 12.57 -2.68 3.16
C ASN A 51 12.35 -1.39 2.36
N PHE A 52 12.22 -0.24 3.03
CA PHE A 52 12.08 1.06 2.36
C PHE A 52 13.31 1.96 2.45
N GLY A 53 14.44 1.45 2.97
CA GLY A 53 15.74 2.10 2.88
C GLY A 53 15.92 3.37 3.73
N ASN A 54 15.07 3.60 4.74
CA ASN A 54 15.24 4.74 5.65
C ASN A 54 16.32 4.49 6.72
N PHE A 55 17.59 4.45 6.30
CA PHE A 55 18.74 4.18 7.17
C PHE A 55 19.11 5.34 8.12
N LYS A 56 18.51 6.53 7.94
CA LYS A 56 18.73 7.67 8.84
C LYS A 56 18.15 7.42 10.23
N ASN A 57 17.11 6.59 10.32
CA ASN A 57 16.53 6.21 11.60
C ASN A 57 17.28 5.01 12.20
N LYS A 58 17.78 5.15 13.43
CA LYS A 58 18.46 4.06 14.13
C LYS A 58 17.50 2.92 14.50
N LYS A 59 16.23 3.24 14.76
CA LYS A 59 15.18 2.29 15.19
C LYS A 59 14.40 1.76 14.00
N CYS A 60 13.97 0.49 14.03
CA CYS A 60 12.96 0.01 13.05
C CYS A 60 11.65 0.74 13.32
N SER A 61 11.02 1.20 12.25
CA SER A 61 9.69 1.78 12.28
C SER A 61 8.87 1.19 11.15
N MET A 62 7.55 1.23 11.30
CA MET A 62 6.63 0.75 10.28
C MET A 62 6.31 1.87 9.30
N ALA A 63 6.15 1.53 8.03
CA ALA A 63 5.74 2.45 7.00
C ALA A 63 4.76 1.78 6.03
N ILE A 64 3.98 2.60 5.35
CA ILE A 64 3.17 2.20 4.20
C ILE A 64 3.74 2.81 2.93
N SER A 65 3.57 2.11 1.82
CA SER A 65 3.88 2.61 0.49
C SER A 65 2.59 2.77 -0.31
N ILE A 66 2.42 3.96 -0.88
CA ILE A 66 1.33 4.30 -1.80
C ILE A 66 1.99 4.92 -3.02
N ASP A 67 1.78 4.31 -4.19
CA ASP A 67 2.51 4.61 -5.42
C ASP A 67 4.04 4.51 -5.19
N LYS A 68 4.79 5.59 -5.40
CA LYS A 68 6.25 5.67 -5.20
C LYS A 68 6.64 6.34 -3.88
N ASN A 69 5.65 6.66 -3.05
CA ASN A 69 5.86 7.41 -1.81
C ASN A 69 5.79 6.47 -0.60
N VAL A 70 6.65 6.71 0.37
CA VAL A 70 6.70 5.98 1.64
C VAL A 70 6.31 6.92 2.77
N TYR A 71 5.39 6.47 3.61
CA TYR A 71 4.86 7.23 4.75
C TYR A 71 5.11 6.46 6.04
N GLU A 72 5.78 7.08 7.02
CA GLU A 72 5.98 6.46 8.32
C GLU A 72 4.66 6.38 9.09
N VAL A 73 4.33 5.19 9.59
CA VAL A 73 3.09 4.96 10.34
C VAL A 73 3.25 5.52 11.76
N LYS A 74 2.27 6.33 12.19
CA LYS A 74 2.12 6.84 13.56
C LYS A 74 0.78 6.37 14.12
N GLY A 75 0.72 6.14 15.44
CA GLY A 75 -0.50 5.67 16.12
C GLY A 75 -0.70 4.16 16.12
N HIS A 76 0.25 3.39 15.57
CA HIS A 76 0.26 1.92 15.61
C HIS A 76 1.63 1.40 16.02
N THR A 77 1.67 0.37 16.85
CA THR A 77 2.88 -0.33 17.27
C THR A 77 2.86 -1.74 16.71
N HIS A 78 4.04 -2.30 16.43
CA HIS A 78 4.18 -3.68 15.99
C HIS A 78 4.98 -4.48 17.01
N ASP A 79 4.71 -5.78 17.08
CA ASP A 79 5.53 -6.71 17.85
C ASP A 79 6.89 -6.88 17.15
N HIS A 80 7.96 -6.48 17.83
CA HIS A 80 9.30 -6.50 17.27
C HIS A 80 9.81 -7.90 17.00
N ARG A 81 9.40 -8.91 17.78
CA ARG A 81 9.82 -10.29 17.55
C ARG A 81 9.12 -10.84 16.32
N LYS A 82 7.80 -10.67 16.21
CA LYS A 82 7.03 -11.10 15.03
C LYS A 82 7.49 -10.37 13.76
N ALA A 83 7.96 -9.14 13.88
CA ALA A 83 8.49 -8.40 12.75
C ALA A 83 9.70 -9.07 12.09
N HIS A 84 10.47 -9.88 12.82
CA HIS A 84 11.65 -10.60 12.32
C HIS A 84 11.36 -12.07 11.93
N ASN A 85 10.11 -12.52 11.97
CA ASN A 85 9.75 -13.80 11.38
C ASN A 85 9.99 -13.77 9.86
N ASP A 86 10.06 -14.91 9.19
CA ASP A 86 10.31 -15.00 7.74
C ASP A 86 9.30 -14.18 6.92
N ASP A 87 8.03 -14.16 7.36
CA ASP A 87 6.99 -13.33 6.77
C ASP A 87 6.85 -11.96 7.48
N GLY A 88 7.57 -11.70 8.56
CA GLY A 88 7.52 -10.48 9.34
C GLY A 88 7.87 -9.22 8.53
N ILE A 89 7.38 -8.06 8.99
CA ILE A 89 7.55 -6.79 8.28
C ILE A 89 9.00 -6.34 8.09
N CYS A 90 9.97 -6.88 8.84
CA CYS A 90 11.39 -6.60 8.61
C CYS A 90 11.94 -7.37 7.41
N ASN A 91 11.34 -8.52 7.08
CA ASN A 91 11.84 -9.45 6.07
C ASN A 91 10.98 -9.47 4.79
N ALA A 92 9.75 -8.95 4.84
CA ALA A 92 8.83 -8.97 3.72
C ALA A 92 8.06 -7.66 3.52
N LEU A 93 7.69 -7.39 2.27
CA LEU A 93 6.60 -6.47 1.93
C LEU A 93 5.28 -7.18 2.18
N ARG A 94 4.41 -6.57 2.99
CA ARG A 94 3.12 -7.15 3.39
C ARG A 94 1.99 -6.27 2.91
N ILE A 95 0.79 -6.84 2.83
CA ILE A 95 -0.43 -6.06 2.59
C ILE A 95 -1.07 -5.74 3.94
N ALA A 96 -1.53 -4.50 4.10
CA ALA A 96 -2.31 -4.08 5.25
C ALA A 96 -3.58 -3.36 4.79
N HIS A 97 -4.68 -3.56 5.50
CA HIS A 97 -5.85 -2.69 5.42
C HIS A 97 -5.67 -1.56 6.42
N VAL A 98 -5.76 -0.31 5.97
CA VAL A 98 -5.50 0.86 6.80
C VAL A 98 -6.59 1.89 6.63
N SER A 99 -6.91 2.61 7.71
CA SER A 99 -7.68 3.84 7.64
C SER A 99 -6.95 4.94 8.41
N GLY A 100 -6.97 6.17 7.89
CA GLY A 100 -6.27 7.30 8.51
C GLY A 100 -5.99 8.44 7.55
N ASN A 101 -4.99 9.25 7.86
CA ASN A 101 -4.67 10.45 7.07
C ASN A 101 -3.17 10.68 6.91
N ILE A 102 -2.74 11.05 5.71
CA ILE A 102 -1.37 11.44 5.39
C ILE A 102 -1.14 12.91 5.75
N LYS A 103 -0.22 13.16 6.69
CA LYS A 103 0.26 14.50 7.06
C LYS A 103 1.77 14.59 6.83
N GLY A 104 2.17 15.29 5.77
CA GLY A 104 3.57 15.34 5.33
C GLY A 104 4.07 13.94 4.95
N ASN A 105 5.13 13.49 5.62
CA ASN A 105 5.76 12.18 5.41
C ASN A 105 5.23 11.10 6.37
N ASN A 106 4.20 11.40 7.16
CA ASN A 106 3.62 10.47 8.12
C ASN A 106 2.21 10.06 7.70
N PHE A 107 1.90 8.79 7.88
CA PHE A 107 0.54 8.27 7.90
C PHE A 107 0.07 8.17 9.35
N ILE A 108 -0.92 8.98 9.73
CA ILE A 108 -1.54 8.94 11.05
C ILE A 108 -2.65 7.89 10.99
N ALA A 109 -2.39 6.72 11.56
CA ALA A 109 -3.29 5.58 11.51
C ALA A 109 -4.42 5.72 12.52
N GLU A 110 -5.65 5.49 12.06
CA GLU A 110 -6.83 5.26 12.89
C GLU A 110 -7.09 3.76 13.02
N LYS A 111 -6.94 3.01 11.91
CA LYS A 111 -6.90 1.54 11.88
C LYS A 111 -5.70 1.07 11.08
N PHE A 112 -5.11 -0.04 11.52
CA PHE A 112 -4.04 -0.72 10.80
C PHE A 112 -4.13 -2.22 11.06
N THR A 113 -4.43 -2.98 10.02
CA THR A 113 -4.57 -4.44 10.09
C THR A 113 -3.66 -5.06 9.04
N LEU A 114 -2.60 -5.72 9.48
CA LEU A 114 -1.72 -6.49 8.61
C LEU A 114 -2.44 -7.77 8.16
N MET A 115 -2.45 -8.06 6.86
CA MET A 115 -3.05 -9.29 6.34
C MET A 115 -2.14 -10.48 6.63
N ASP A 116 -2.70 -11.55 7.16
CA ASP A 116 -1.99 -12.80 7.41
C ASP A 116 -1.59 -13.49 6.11
N ARG A 117 -0.51 -14.28 6.16
CA ARG A 117 -0.14 -15.15 5.07
C ARG A 117 -1.23 -16.22 4.90
N PRO A 118 -1.77 -16.45 3.68
CA PRO A 118 -2.62 -17.60 3.44
C PRO A 118 -1.91 -18.88 3.87
N LYS A 119 -2.65 -19.78 4.53
CA LYS A 119 -2.13 -21.09 4.95
C LYS A 119 -2.09 -22.06 3.79
#